data_AF-A0AAU1YUM4-F1
#
_entry.id   AF-A0AAU1YUM4-F1
#
_cell.length_a   1.000
_cell.length_b   1.000
_cell.length_c   1.000
_cell.angle_alpha   90.00
_cell.angle_beta   90.00
_cell.angle_gamma   90.00
#
_symmetry.space_group_name_H-M   'P 1'
#
loop_
_entity.id
_entity.type
_entity.pdbx_description
1 polymer ?
#
loop_
_entity_poly.entity_id
_entity_poly.type
_entity_poly.pdbx_seq_one_letter_code
_entity_poly.pdbx_strand_id
1 'polypeptide(L)' 'MRTDEEMGRLSGELGGARPPASFAELDAGELARLAEALKAERARQADGLNEAAEEALKLVPALVRGAVRKVLFR' A
#
# COMPACT_ATOMS: atom_id res chain seq x y z
N MET A 1 -21.81 4.04 -13.49
CA MET A 1 -20.59 4.66 -14.07
C MET A 1 -19.66 5.21 -13.00
N ARG A 2 -20.01 6.26 -12.24
CA ARG A 2 -19.11 6.79 -11.19
C ARG A 2 -18.80 5.79 -10.06
N THR A 3 -19.79 5.01 -9.62
CA THR A 3 -19.61 3.97 -8.59
C THR A 3 -18.71 2.83 -9.06
N ASP A 4 -18.81 2.42 -10.33
CA ASP A 4 -18.00 1.34 -10.90
C ASP A 4 -16.52 1.73 -10.99
N GLU A 5 -16.23 3.00 -11.31
CA GLU A 5 -14.87 3.55 -11.31
C GLU A 5 -14.26 3.57 -9.91
N GLU A 6 -15.02 4.02 -8.90
CA GLU A 6 -14.55 4.03 -7.51
C GLU A 6 -14.38 2.61 -6.94
N MET A 7 -15.24 1.67 -7.34
CA MET A 7 -15.07 0.24 -7.03
C MET A 7 -13.79 -0.34 -7.65
N GLY A 8 -13.46 0.08 -8.88
CA GLY A 8 -12.22 -0.29 -9.55
C GLY A 8 -10.98 0.25 -8.84
N ARG A 9 -11.01 1.53 -8.43
CA ARG A 9 -9.94 2.13 -7.61
C ARG A 9 -9.75 1.38 -6.30
N LEU A 10 -10.85 1.10 -5.61
CA LEU A 10 -10.82 0.36 -4.36
C LEU A 10 -10.23 -1.05 -4.52
N SER A 11 -10.54 -1.74 -5.62
CA SER A 11 -9.93 -3.03 -5.94
C SER A 11 -8.41 -2.94 -6.12
N GLY A 12 -7.91 -1.88 -6.77
CA GLY A 12 -6.48 -1.58 -6.84
C GLY A 12 -5.84 -1.41 -5.45
N GLU A 13 -6.50 -0.64 -4.58
CA GLU A 13 -6.10 -0.46 -3.17
C GLU A 13 -6.27 -1.71 -2.29
N LEU A 14 -6.89 -2.78 -2.80
CA LEU A 14 -6.95 -4.10 -2.16
C LEU A 14 -6.02 -5.14 -2.82
N GLY A 15 -5.13 -4.69 -3.71
CA GLY A 15 -4.16 -5.57 -4.38
C GLY A 15 -4.75 -6.35 -5.54
N GLY A 16 -5.79 -5.81 -6.18
CA GLY A 16 -6.47 -6.42 -7.32
C GLY A 16 -7.56 -7.43 -6.95
N ALA A 17 -7.78 -7.66 -5.65
CA ALA A 17 -8.91 -8.46 -5.19
C ALA A 17 -10.22 -7.71 -5.47
N ARG A 18 -11.22 -8.44 -5.97
CA ARG A 18 -12.56 -7.87 -6.14
C ARG A 18 -13.16 -7.60 -4.76
N PRO A 19 -13.62 -6.35 -4.47
CA PRO A 19 -14.28 -6.05 -3.21
C PRO A 19 -15.51 -6.95 -3.00
N PRO A 20 -15.80 -7.36 -1.74
CA PRO A 20 -16.98 -8.15 -1.43
C PRO A 20 -18.26 -7.51 -1.93
N ALA A 21 -19.29 -8.31 -2.21
CA ALA A 21 -20.56 -7.83 -2.74
C ALA A 21 -21.25 -6.77 -1.84
N SER A 22 -21.01 -6.81 -0.53
CA SER A 22 -21.51 -5.81 0.43
C SER A 22 -21.01 -4.39 0.14
N PHE A 23 -19.93 -4.22 -0.61
CA PHE A 23 -19.42 -2.89 -0.99
C PHE A 23 -20.28 -2.23 -2.05
N ALA A 24 -21.15 -2.97 -2.75
CA ALA A 24 -22.12 -2.41 -3.67
C ALA A 24 -23.23 -1.61 -2.95
N GLU A 25 -23.34 -1.74 -1.62
CA GLU A 25 -24.25 -0.94 -0.79
C GLU A 25 -23.71 0.48 -0.54
N LEU A 26 -22.41 0.71 -0.77
CA LEU A 26 -21.77 2.00 -0.57
C LEU A 26 -21.99 2.93 -1.76
N ASP A 27 -22.22 4.22 -1.46
CA ASP A 27 -22.26 5.23 -2.50
C ASP A 27 -20.85 5.55 -3.06
N ALA A 28 -20.79 6.27 -4.17
CA ALA A 28 -19.52 6.62 -4.81
C ALA A 28 -18.60 7.50 -3.92
N GLY A 29 -19.17 8.33 -3.05
CA GLY A 29 -18.40 9.16 -2.11
C GLY A 29 -17.85 8.36 -0.93
N GLU A 30 -18.56 7.33 -0.48
CA GLU A 30 -18.10 6.37 0.52
C GLU A 30 -16.97 5.50 -0.02
N LEU A 31 -17.13 4.97 -1.24
CA LEU A 31 -16.09 4.20 -1.92
C LEU A 31 -14.81 5.02 -2.13
N ALA A 32 -14.94 6.27 -2.57
CA ALA A 32 -13.80 7.17 -2.75
C ALA A 32 -13.07 7.44 -1.42
N ARG A 33 -13.82 7.72 -0.34
CA ARG A 33 -13.23 7.92 1.00
C ARG A 33 -12.49 6.68 1.50
N LEU A 34 -13.05 5.50 1.25
CA LEU A 34 -12.43 4.25 1.65
C LEU A 34 -11.15 3.96 0.86
N ALA A 35 -11.16 4.19 -0.45
CA ALA A 35 -9.98 4.05 -1.29
C ALA A 35 -8.84 4.97 -0.83
N GLU A 36 -9.13 6.25 -0.56
CA GLU A 36 -8.11 7.19 -0.05
C GLU A 36 -7.59 6.81 1.34
N ALA A 37 -8.44 6.29 2.23
CA ALA A 37 -8.03 5.81 3.54
C ALA A 37 -7.06 4.61 3.44
N LEU A 38 -7.37 3.65 2.56
CA LEU A 38 -6.52 2.48 2.33
C LEU A 38 -5.18 2.87 1.69
N LYS A 39 -5.21 3.77 0.71
CA LYS A 39 -4.00 4.31 0.08
C LYS A 39 -3.09 4.99 1.10
N ALA A 40 -3.64 5.83 1.97
CA ALA A 40 -2.88 6.52 3.00
C ALA A 40 -2.28 5.54 4.02
N GLU A 41 -3.02 4.49 4.38
CA GLU A 41 -2.52 3.44 5.28
C GLU A 41 -1.40 2.61 4.64
N ARG A 42 -1.53 2.26 3.36
CA ARG A 42 -0.46 1.58 2.62
C ARG A 42 0.81 2.42 2.51
N ALA A 43 0.68 3.72 2.26
CA ALA A 43 1.82 4.62 2.26
C ALA A 43 2.53 4.61 3.63
N ARG A 44 1.79 4.72 4.73
CA ARG A 44 2.34 4.62 6.09
C ARG A 44 3.01 3.28 6.37
N GLN A 45 2.42 2.18 5.91
CA GLN A 45 3.01 0.84 6.07
C GLN A 45 4.30 0.70 5.27
N ALA A 46 4.34 1.20 4.04
CA ALA A 46 5.56 1.21 3.22
C ALA A 46 6.67 2.04 3.87
N ASP A 47 6.34 3.20 4.44
CA ASP A 47 7.28 4.04 5.17
C ASP A 47 7.84 3.32 6.41
N GLY A 48 6.97 2.68 7.20
CA GLY A 48 7.39 1.89 8.37
C GLY A 48 8.24 0.66 8.00
N LEU A 49 7.93 -0.01 6.90
CA LEU A 49 8.75 -1.09 6.35
C LEU A 49 10.13 -0.59 5.91
N ASN A 50 10.18 0.60 5.29
CA ASN A 50 11.43 1.20 4.88
C ASN A 50 12.32 1.55 6.08
N GLU A 51 11.74 2.16 7.11
CA GLU A 51 12.43 2.47 8.37
C GLU A 51 12.96 1.19 9.05
N ALA A 52 12.13 0.16 9.18
CA ALA A 52 12.54 -1.12 9.76
C ALA A 52 13.67 -1.79 8.96
N ALA A 53 13.64 -1.70 7.63
CA ALA A 53 14.69 -2.22 6.77
C ALA A 53 16.01 -1.42 6.91
N GLU A 54 15.96 -0.10 7.10
CA GLU A 54 17.14 0.73 7.39
C GLU A 54 17.77 0.39 8.75
N GLU A 55 16.95 0.15 9.78
CA GLU A 55 17.43 -0.32 11.08
C GLU A 55 18.11 -1.69 10.97
N ALA A 56 17.52 -2.63 10.22
CA ALA A 56 18.12 -3.94 9.98
C ALA A 56 19.47 -3.83 9.24
N LEU A 57 19.62 -2.88 8.32
CA LEU A 57 20.89 -2.63 7.62
C LEU A 57 22.03 -2.17 8.54
N LYS A 58 21.72 -1.64 9.73
CA LYS A 58 22.76 -1.29 10.72
C LYS A 58 23.51 -2.52 11.23
N LEU A 59 22.85 -3.69 11.24
CA LEU A 59 23.46 -4.98 11.59
C LEU A 59 24.39 -5.50 10.49
N VAL A 60 24.26 -4.99 9.26
CA VAL A 60 25.11 -5.36 8.13
C VAL A 60 26.44 -4.61 8.21
N PRO A 61 27.59 -5.29 8.01
CA PRO A 61 28.89 -4.66 7.97
C PRO A 61 28.96 -3.52 6.93
N ALA A 62 29.62 -2.42 7.28
CA ALA A 62 29.63 -1.18 6.48
C ALA A 62 30.08 -1.39 5.02
N LEU A 63 31.03 -2.31 4.79
CA LEU A 63 31.56 -2.61 3.46
C LEU A 63 30.53 -3.20 2.48
N VAL A 64 29.52 -3.94 2.98
CA VAL A 64 28.53 -4.63 2.14
C VAL A 64 27.13 -4.01 2.23
N ARG A 65 26.91 -3.08 3.18
CA ARG A 65 25.62 -2.41 3.41
C ARG A 65 25.03 -1.80 2.14
N GLY A 66 25.85 -1.17 1.30
CA GLY A 66 25.41 -0.55 0.05
C GLY A 66 24.89 -1.56 -0.99
N ALA A 67 25.44 -2.77 -1.03
CA ALA A 67 24.97 -3.83 -1.92
C ALA A 67 23.63 -4.40 -1.42
N VAL A 68 23.52 -4.67 -0.12
CA VAL A 68 22.29 -5.19 0.50
C VAL A 68 21.14 -4.19 0.37
N ARG A 69 21.41 -2.90 0.61
CA ARG A 69 20.43 -1.82 0.42
C ARG A 69 19.83 -1.81 -0.99
N LYS A 70 20.65 -1.97 -2.03
CA LYS A 70 20.18 -2.00 -3.43
C LYS A 70 19.27 -3.20 -3.75
N VAL A 71 19.40 -4.30 -3.04
CA VAL A 71 18.57 -5.50 -3.24
C VAL A 71 17.23 -5.36 -2.51
N LEU A 72 17.22 -4.76 -1.31
CA LEU A 72 16.01 -4.63 -0.48
C LEU A 72 15.07 -3.50 -0.93
N PHE A 73 15.59 -2.42 -1.53
CA PHE A 73 14.82 -1.22 -1.88
C PHE A 73 14.71 -0.97 -3.39
N ARG A 74 14.64 -2.03 -4.19
CA ARG A 74 14.47 -1.93 -5.64
C ARG A 74 13.01 -1.79 -6.06
#